data_AF-L9USJ0-F1
#
_entry.id   AF-L9USJ0-F1
#
_cell.length_a   1.000
_cell.length_b   1.000
_cell.length_c   1.000
_cell.angle_alpha   90.00
_cell.angle_beta   90.00
_cell.angle_gamma   90.00
#
_symmetry.space_group_name_H-M   'P 1'
#
loop_
_entity.id
_entity.type
_entity.pdbx_description
1 polymer ?
#
loop_
_entity_poly.entity_id
_entity_poly.type
_entity_poly.pdbx_seq_one_letter_code
_entity_poly.pdbx_strand_id
1 'polypeptide(L)'
;MPFNVQCLTRLSWELGSRTVADDESTLRGEWEHTGTSWTLSHYRVTTNTDIVRLRTPVGRERFYGVAQMDLEAVLPNLENAPYWRRCE
;
A
#
# COMPACT_ATOMS: atom_id res chain seq x y z
N MET A 1 4.89 3.81 8.55
CA MET A 1 5.00 3.38 7.14
C MET A 1 6.35 2.69 7.03
N PRO A 2 6.41 1.43 6.56
CA PRO A 2 7.63 0.62 6.63
C PRO A 2 8.72 1.04 5.64
N PHE A 3 8.43 1.96 4.72
CA PHE A 3 9.39 2.58 3.83
C PHE A 3 9.06 4.07 3.70
N ASN A 4 10.09 4.89 3.51
CA ASN A 4 9.94 6.33 3.26
C ASN A 4 9.92 6.54 1.74
N VAL A 5 8.73 6.49 1.12
CA VAL A 5 8.61 7.03 -0.25
C VAL A 5 8.59 8.53 -0.12
N GLN A 6 9.50 9.21 -0.82
CA GLN A 6 9.32 10.62 -1.08
C GLN A 6 7.98 10.79 -1.82
N CYS A 7 7.22 11.83 -1.48
CA CYS A 7 5.97 12.19 -2.18
C CYS A 7 4.74 11.30 -1.91
N LEU A 8 4.61 10.62 -0.76
CA LEU A 8 3.33 10.03 -0.36
C LEU A 8 2.25 11.12 -0.14
N THR A 9 1.17 11.05 -0.91
CA THR A 9 0.00 11.91 -0.70
C THR A 9 -1.03 11.16 0.11
N ARG A 10 -1.29 11.60 1.34
CA ARG A 10 -2.32 10.97 2.20
C ARG A 10 -3.71 11.32 1.71
N LEU A 11 -4.51 10.29 1.43
CA LEU A 11 -5.91 10.44 1.02
C LEU A 11 -6.83 10.45 2.24
N SER A 12 -8.04 11.00 2.07
CA SER A 12 -9.13 10.76 3.02
C SER A 12 -9.48 9.27 3.03
N TRP A 13 -10.07 8.80 4.13
CA TRP A 13 -10.52 7.41 4.21
C TRP A 13 -11.55 7.10 3.12
N GLU A 14 -12.52 7.99 2.91
CA GLU A 14 -13.59 7.83 1.93
C GLU A 14 -13.08 7.79 0.48
N LEU A 15 -12.13 8.67 0.12
CA LEU A 15 -11.54 8.65 -1.22
C LEU A 15 -10.73 7.37 -1.42
N GLY A 16 -9.85 7.03 -0.47
CA GLY A 16 -9.01 5.85 -0.58
C GLY A 16 -9.81 4.55 -0.64
N SER A 17 -10.85 4.41 0.17
CA SER A 17 -11.70 3.21 0.19
C SER A 17 -12.47 3.04 -1.12
N ARG A 18 -13.03 4.13 -1.67
CA ARG A 18 -13.70 4.12 -2.96
C ARG A 18 -12.75 3.77 -4.11
N THR A 19 -11.56 4.38 -4.14
CA THR A 19 -10.62 4.15 -5.25
C THR A 19 -10.10 2.71 -5.29
N VAL A 20 -9.80 2.09 -4.15
CA VAL A 20 -9.29 0.70 -4.17
C VAL A 20 -10.39 -0.35 -4.42
N ALA A 21 -11.65 0.02 -4.21
CA ALA A 21 -12.82 -0.82 -4.46
C ALA A 21 -13.42 -0.65 -5.87
N ASP A 22 -12.86 0.28 -6.65
CA ASP A 22 -13.24 0.49 -8.04
C ASP A 22 -12.78 -0.69 -8.90
N ASP A 23 -13.58 -1.08 -9.90
CA ASP A 23 -13.28 -2.23 -10.78
C ASP A 23 -12.05 -2.00 -11.66
N GLU A 24 -11.66 -0.74 -11.89
CA GLU A 24 -10.41 -0.39 -12.60
C GLU A 24 -9.17 -0.53 -11.70
N SER A 25 -9.35 -0.63 -10.38
CA SER A 25 -8.25 -0.80 -9.43
C SER A 25 -7.81 -2.26 -9.34
N THR A 26 -6.53 -2.50 -9.61
CA THR A 26 -5.94 -3.86 -9.56
C THR A 26 -5.05 -4.02 -8.34
N LEU A 27 -5.33 -5.01 -7.47
CA LEU A 27 -4.42 -5.41 -6.40
C LEU A 27 -3.15 -6.05 -7.00
N ARG A 28 -1.98 -5.53 -6.65
CA ARG A 28 -0.68 -5.96 -7.17
C ARG A 28 0.15 -6.74 -6.16
N GLY A 29 -0.11 -6.52 -4.88
CA GLY A 29 0.55 -7.23 -3.80
C GLY A 29 -0.08 -6.92 -2.45
N GLU A 30 0.05 -7.88 -1.56
CA GLU A 30 -0.31 -7.75 -0.16
C GLU A 30 0.84 -8.26 0.69
N TRP A 31 1.05 -7.61 1.84
CA TRP A 31 2.07 -7.99 2.81
C TRP A 31 1.48 -7.96 4.21
N GLU A 32 1.92 -8.90 5.03
CA GLU A 32 1.61 -9.00 6.45
C GLU A 32 2.85 -8.75 7.29
N HIS A 33 2.65 -8.11 8.44
CA HIS A 33 3.72 -7.91 9.40
C HIS A 33 3.92 -9.16 10.27
N THR A 34 5.16 -9.64 10.42
CA THR A 34 5.45 -10.93 11.08
C THR A 34 5.18 -10.96 12.58
N GLY A 35 5.14 -9.80 13.25
CA GLY A 35 4.91 -9.69 14.69
C GLY A 35 3.58 -9.07 15.13
N THR A 36 2.73 -8.66 14.18
CA THR A 36 1.50 -7.89 14.48
C THR A 36 0.48 -8.06 13.35
N SER A 37 -0.81 -7.83 13.59
CA SER A 37 -1.86 -7.86 12.55
C SER A 37 -1.91 -6.61 11.65
N TRP A 38 -0.76 -5.96 11.41
CA TRP A 38 -0.67 -4.92 10.39
C TRP A 38 -0.62 -5.58 9.01
N THR A 39 -1.38 -5.03 8.06
CA THR A 39 -1.31 -5.43 6.66
C THR A 39 -1.07 -4.22 5.76
N LEU A 40 -0.40 -4.45 4.65
CA LEU A 40 -0.15 -3.46 3.61
C LEU A 40 -0.60 -4.04 2.28
N SER A 41 -1.40 -3.31 1.53
CA SER A 41 -1.85 -3.71 0.20
C SER A 41 -1.47 -2.63 -0.81
N HIS A 42 -1.04 -3.04 -2.00
CA HIS A 42 -0.67 -2.18 -3.12
C HIS A 42 -1.66 -2.34 -4.26
N TYR A 43 -2.25 -1.24 -4.70
CA TYR A 43 -3.18 -1.17 -5.81
C TYR A 43 -2.62 -0.31 -6.93
N ARG A 44 -2.78 -0.76 -8.18
CA ARG A 44 -2.63 0.05 -9.39
C ARG A 44 -3.99 0.64 -9.72
N VAL A 45 -4.10 1.97 -9.70
CA VAL A 45 -5.39 2.67 -9.89
C VAL A 45 -5.46 3.47 -11.19
N THR A 46 -4.29 3.86 -11.72
CA THR A 46 -4.12 4.37 -13.09
C THR A 46 -2.75 3.92 -13.60
N THR A 47 -2.41 4.17 -14.86
CA THR A 47 -1.08 3.84 -15.40
C THR A 47 0.09 4.40 -14.58
N ASN A 48 -0.07 5.60 -14.00
CA ASN A 48 1.01 6.35 -13.34
C ASN A 48 0.83 6.49 -11.82
N THR A 49 -0.29 6.04 -11.27
CA THR A 49 -0.61 6.22 -9.85
C THR A 49 -0.96 4.89 -9.22
N ASP A 50 -0.30 4.64 -8.09
CA ASP A 50 -0.57 3.53 -7.21
C ASP A 50 -1.15 4.03 -5.88
N ILE A 51 -1.92 3.18 -5.20
CA ILE A 51 -2.37 3.40 -3.83
C ILE A 51 -1.77 2.34 -2.94
N VAL A 52 -1.18 2.78 -1.82
CA VAL A 52 -0.80 1.92 -0.71
C VAL A 52 -1.85 2.05 0.39
N ARG A 53 -2.49 0.93 0.73
CA ARG A 53 -3.38 0.80 1.88
C ARG A 53 -2.60 0.19 3.04
N LEU A 54 -2.64 0.81 4.20
CA LEU A 54 -2.09 0.27 5.45
C LEU A 54 -3.24 0.05 6.43
N ARG A 55 -3.45 -1.20 6.84
CA ARG A 55 -4.43 -1.58 7.86
C ARG A 55 -3.71 -1.82 9.18
N THR A 56 -4.21 -1.17 10.23
CA THR A 56 -3.69 -1.32 11.59
C THR A 56 -4.33 -2.53 12.30
N PRO A 57 -3.76 -3.01 13.42
CA PRO A 57 -4.29 -4.13 14.19
C PRO A 57 -5.74 -3.96 14.67
N VAL A 58 -6.17 -2.71 14.85
CA VAL A 58 -7.55 -2.37 15.25
C VAL A 58 -8.48 -2.14 14.06
N GLY A 59 -8.07 -2.56 12.86
CA GLY A 59 -8.86 -2.46 11.63
C GLY A 59 -8.87 -1.07 10.98
N ARG A 60 -8.25 -0.05 11.59
CA ARG A 60 -8.18 1.28 10.97
C ARG A 60 -7.33 1.25 9.70
N GLU A 61 -7.85 1.83 8.63
CA GLU A 61 -7.17 1.92 7.34
C GLU A 61 -6.62 3.32 7.09
N ARG A 62 -5.50 3.37 6.38
CA ARG A 62 -4.87 4.60 5.89
C ARG A 62 -4.48 4.39 4.44
N PHE A 63 -4.75 5.39 3.61
CA PHE A 63 -4.51 5.32 2.17
C PHE A 63 -3.52 6.41 1.75
N TYR A 64 -2.62 6.03 0.87
CA TYR A 64 -1.56 6.90 0.36
C TYR A 64 -1.46 6.73 -1.15
N GLY A 65 -1.67 7.82 -1.89
CA GLY A 65 -1.35 7.89 -3.31
C GLY A 65 0.16 8.08 -3.49
N VAL A 66 0.70 7.41 -4.49
CA VAL A 66 2.12 7.44 -4.84
C VAL A 66 2.29 7.30 -6.34
N ALA A 67 3.27 7.97 -6.93
CA ALA A 67 3.62 7.75 -8.32
C ALA A 67 4.14 6.32 -8.48
N GLN A 68 3.70 5.65 -9.54
CA GLN A 68 4.01 4.24 -9.78
C GLN A 68 5.52 3.96 -9.84
N MET A 69 6.29 4.85 -10.50
CA MET A 69 7.74 4.72 -10.58
C MET A 69 8.43 4.84 -9.21
N ASP A 70 7.95 5.75 -8.36
CA ASP A 70 8.51 5.95 -7.02
C ASP A 70 8.25 4.74 -6.13
N LEU A 71 7.06 4.12 -6.25
CA LEU A 71 6.73 2.91 -5.51
C LEU A 71 7.55 1.71 -6.00
N GLU A 72 7.70 1.52 -7.31
CA GLU A 72 8.51 0.44 -7.87
C GLU A 72 9.98 0.51 -7.43
N ALA A 73 10.53 1.73 -7.32
CA ALA A 73 11.90 1.92 -6.82
C ALA A 73 12.09 1.47 -5.36
N VAL A 74 11.04 1.49 -4.54
CA VAL A 74 11.12 1.15 -3.10
C VAL A 74 10.51 -0.21 -2.74
N LEU A 75 9.71 -0.82 -3.62
CA LEU A 75 9.10 -2.13 -3.38
C LEU A 75 10.13 -3.21 -3.00
N PRO A 76 11.30 -3.31 -3.65
CA PRO A 76 12.34 -4.25 -3.23
C PRO A 76 12.77 -4.08 -1.76
N ASN A 77 12.74 -2.87 -1.22
CA ASN A 77 13.07 -2.64 0.19
C ASN A 77 12.00 -3.23 1.12
N LEU A 78 10.73 -3.20 0.72
CA LEU A 78 9.64 -3.84 1.46
C LEU A 78 9.76 -5.36 1.41
N GLU A 79 10.08 -5.92 0.24
CA GLU A 79 10.25 -7.38 0.07
C GLU A 79 11.44 -7.92 0.87
N ASN A 80 12.49 -7.13 1.03
CA ASN A 80 13.65 -7.48 1.85
C ASN A 80 13.51 -7.09 3.33
N ALA A 81 12.41 -6.43 3.72
CA ALA A 81 12.21 -6.01 5.10
C ALA A 81 11.93 -7.23 5.99
N PRO A 82 12.67 -7.42 7.10
CA PRO A 82 12.62 -8.65 7.90
C PRO A 82 11.26 -8.89 8.58
N TYR A 83 10.46 -7.83 8.71
CA TYR A 83 9.18 -7.88 9.39
C TYR A 83 7.97 -7.87 8.45
N TRP A 84 8.16 -7.83 7.14
CA TRP A 84 7.07 -7.89 6.18
C TRP A 84 7.21 -9.13 5.31
N ARG A 85 6.12 -9.84 5.11
CA ARG A 85 6.06 -11.00 4.23
C ARG A 85 4.98 -10.77 3.21
N ARG A 86 5.32 -10.96 1.95
CA ARG A 86 4.33 -10.93 0.86
C ARG A 86 3.39 -12.13 1.02
N CYS A 87 2.09 -11.88 0.91
CA CYS A 87 1.09 -12.93 0.84
C CYS A 87 1.14 -13.56 -0.55
N GLU A 88 1.05 -14.89 -0.63
CA GLU A 88 0.96 -15.65 -1.89
C GLU A 88 -0.41 -15.50 -2.57
#